data_AF-A0A1Y0GAA4-F1
#
_entry.id   AF-A0A1Y0GAA4-F1
#
_cell.length_a   1.000
_cell.length_b   1.000
_cell.length_c   1.000
_cell.angle_alpha   90.00
_cell.angle_beta   90.00
_cell.angle_gamma   90.00
#
_symmetry.space_group_name_H-M   'P 1'
#
loop_
_entity.id
_entity.type
_entity.pdbx_description
1 polymer ?
#
loop_
_entity_poly.entity_id
_entity_poly.type
_entity_poly.pdbx_seq_one_letter_code
_entity_poly.pdbx_strand_id
1 'polypeptide(L)'
;MIKLEQNEIQAILLQLDQAIYNHTQWYESITRTLVCRLPHDHRDEARNAHRHCRFGQWYYDAAPDNLRKHPGFIAIETEHKICIDWQRSCCKRSPPAA
;
A
#
# COMPACT_ATOMS: atom_id res chain seq x y z
N MET A 1 3.83 -7.42 -25.73
CA MET A 1 2.56 -8.18 -25.62
C MET A 1 2.74 -9.18 -24.50
N ILE A 2 1.94 -9.05 -23.43
CA ILE A 2 2.00 -9.93 -22.27
C ILE A 2 1.54 -11.33 -22.73
N LYS A 3 2.43 -12.32 -22.73
CA LYS A 3 2.06 -13.73 -22.88
C LYS A 3 1.85 -14.28 -21.47
N LEU A 4 0.62 -14.23 -21.01
CA LEU A 4 0.18 -14.89 -19.78
C LEU A 4 -0.84 -15.94 -20.18
N GLU A 5 -0.72 -17.12 -19.60
CA GLU A 5 -1.76 -18.13 -19.70
C GLU A 5 -3.03 -17.61 -19.02
N GLN A 6 -4.20 -18.03 -19.48
CA GLN A 6 -5.48 -17.49 -19.00
C GLN A 6 -5.65 -17.62 -17.47
N ASN A 7 -5.11 -18.68 -16.89
CA ASN A 7 -5.10 -18.91 -15.44
C ASN A 7 -4.20 -17.91 -14.69
N GLU A 8 -3.08 -17.49 -15.27
CA GLU A 8 -2.17 -16.50 -14.68
C GLU A 8 -2.81 -15.11 -14.68
N ILE A 9 -3.54 -14.75 -15.74
CA ILE A 9 -4.29 -13.49 -15.81
C ILE A 9 -5.33 -13.44 -14.68
N GLN A 10 -6.09 -14.51 -14.48
CA GLN A 10 -7.10 -14.56 -13.41
C GLN A 10 -6.47 -14.47 -12.02
N ALA A 11 -5.34 -15.16 -11.80
CA ALA A 11 -4.62 -15.08 -10.54
C ALA A 11 -4.08 -13.66 -10.28
N ILE A 12 -3.59 -12.97 -11.30
CA ILE A 12 -3.11 -11.58 -11.19
C ILE A 12 -4.26 -10.62 -10.88
N LEU A 13 -5.42 -10.77 -11.54
CA LEU A 13 -6.59 -9.94 -11.28
C LEU A 13 -7.05 -10.08 -9.82
N LEU A 14 -7.14 -11.33 -9.33
CA LEU A 14 -7.52 -11.58 -7.94
C LEU A 14 -6.55 -10.92 -6.93
N GLN A 15 -5.25 -10.95 -7.22
CA GLN A 15 -4.25 -10.29 -6.39
C GLN A 15 -4.38 -8.76 -6.42
N LEU A 16 -4.68 -8.18 -7.59
CA LEU A 16 -4.90 -6.75 -7.73
C LEU A 16 -6.15 -6.30 -6.95
N ASP A 17 -7.25 -7.04 -7.03
CA ASP A 17 -8.46 -6.76 -6.27
C ASP A 17 -8.19 -6.81 -4.76
N GLN A 18 -7.45 -7.82 -4.31
CA GLN A 18 -7.05 -7.94 -2.91
C GLN A 18 -6.13 -6.80 -2.47
N ALA A 19 -5.23 -6.34 -3.34
CA ALA A 19 -4.33 -5.23 -3.09
C ALA A 19 -5.10 -3.91 -2.96
N ILE A 20 -6.06 -3.65 -3.86
CA ILE A 20 -6.97 -2.49 -3.79
C ILE A 20 -7.75 -2.51 -2.48
N TYR A 21 -8.39 -3.63 -2.16
CA TYR A 21 -9.14 -3.78 -0.91
C TYR A 21 -8.27 -3.48 0.32
N ASN A 22 -7.06 -4.06 0.38
CA ASN A 22 -6.12 -3.83 1.47
C ASN A 22 -5.73 -2.36 1.61
N HIS A 23 -5.59 -1.64 0.50
CA HIS A 23 -5.25 -0.22 0.51
C HIS A 23 -6.43 0.65 0.95
N THR A 24 -7.66 0.32 0.53
CA THR A 24 -8.88 0.98 1.02
C THR A 24 -9.02 0.83 2.54
N GLN A 25 -8.80 -0.38 3.07
CA GLN A 25 -8.85 -0.62 4.52
C GLN A 25 -7.76 0.15 5.28
N TRP A 26 -6.56 0.26 4.70
CA TRP A 26 -5.51 1.11 5.27
C TRP A 26 -5.93 2.59 5.30
N TYR A 27 -6.48 3.11 4.21
CA TYR A 27 -6.96 4.49 4.12
C TYR A 27 -8.04 4.81 5.16
N GLU A 28 -9.02 3.92 5.33
CA GLU A 28 -10.07 4.06 6.36
C GLU A 28 -9.49 4.08 7.78
N SER A 29 -8.53 3.20 8.07
CA SER A 29 -7.85 3.13 9.36
C SER A 29 -7.06 4.40 9.68
N ILE A 30 -6.31 4.93 8.70
CA ILE A 30 -5.55 6.17 8.85
C ILE A 30 -6.49 7.36 9.03
N THR A 31 -7.55 7.44 8.23
CA THR A 31 -8.56 8.51 8.35
C THR A 31 -9.17 8.54 9.74
N ARG A 32 -9.59 7.37 10.25
CA ARG A 32 -10.10 7.24 11.61
C ARG A 32 -9.08 7.68 12.65
N THR A 33 -7.83 7.25 12.51
CA THR A 33 -6.75 7.59 13.45
C THR A 33 -6.50 9.09 13.51
N LEU A 34 -6.41 9.74 12.35
CA LEU A 34 -6.18 11.18 12.25
C LEU A 34 -7.38 12.01 12.75
N VAL A 35 -8.60 11.66 12.34
CA VAL A 35 -9.81 12.40 12.70
C VAL A 35 -10.13 12.26 14.20
N CYS A 36 -10.02 11.06 14.74
CA CYS A 36 -10.31 10.78 16.14
C CYS A 36 -9.11 11.02 17.07
N ARG A 37 -7.95 11.44 16.54
CA ARG A 37 -6.69 11.61 17.29
C ARG A 37 -6.31 10.38 18.11
N LEU A 38 -6.46 9.20 17.50
CA LEU A 38 -6.07 7.95 18.12
C LEU A 38 -4.55 7.77 18.01
N PRO A 39 -3.95 6.95 18.89
CA PRO A 39 -2.56 6.51 18.71
C PRO A 39 -2.40 5.82 17.36
N HIS A 40 -1.40 6.26 16.58
CA HIS A 40 -0.99 5.57 15.35
C HIS A 40 0.06 4.50 15.64
N ASP A 41 0.24 3.59 14.69
CA ASP A 41 1.26 2.55 14.78
C ASP A 41 2.65 3.13 14.46
N HIS A 42 3.70 2.72 15.17
CA HIS A 42 5.07 3.14 14.85
C HIS A 42 5.51 2.76 13.43
N ARG A 43 4.93 1.68 12.86
CA ARG A 43 5.15 1.28 11.47
C ARG A 43 4.69 2.33 10.47
N ASP A 44 3.68 3.10 10.85
CA ASP A 44 3.11 4.20 10.07
C ASP A 44 4.02 5.45 10.09
N GLU A 45 5.07 5.51 10.91
CA GLU A 45 6.06 6.61 10.91
C GLU A 45 7.39 6.24 10.25
N ALA A 46 7.67 4.93 10.15
CA ALA A 46 8.94 4.38 9.69
C ALA A 46 9.32 4.91 8.30
N ARG A 47 10.62 5.10 8.03
CA ARG A 47 11.12 5.57 6.72
C ARG A 47 10.68 4.70 5.54
N ASN A 48 10.42 3.43 5.82
CA ASN A 48 9.94 2.44 4.87
C ASN A 48 8.48 2.03 5.15
N ALA A 49 7.62 2.91 5.67
CA ALA A 49 6.21 2.61 5.93
C ALA A 49 5.48 2.05 4.68
N HIS A 50 5.94 2.44 3.48
CA HIS A 50 5.38 1.95 2.21
C HIS A 50 5.66 0.46 1.97
N ARG A 51 6.51 -0.18 2.78
CA ARG A 51 6.74 -1.64 2.77
C ARG A 51 6.00 -2.36 3.89
N HIS A 52 5.46 -1.62 4.87
CA HIS A 52 4.81 -2.20 6.04
C HIS A 52 3.29 -2.33 5.89
N CYS A 53 2.68 -1.55 5.01
CA CYS A 53 1.27 -1.74 4.66
C CYS A 53 1.08 -3.04 3.86
N ARG A 54 -0.11 -3.65 3.95
CA ARG A 54 -0.42 -4.92 3.25
C ARG A 54 -0.24 -4.81 1.73
N PHE A 55 -0.62 -3.67 1.16
CA PHE A 55 -0.38 -3.38 -0.25
C PHE A 55 1.12 -3.38 -0.56
N GLY A 56 1.94 -2.73 0.27
CA GLY A 56 3.40 -2.69 0.15
C GLY A 56 4.04 -4.07 0.23
N GLN A 57 3.68 -4.87 1.23
CA GLN A 57 4.18 -6.24 1.37
C GLN A 57 3.90 -7.06 0.11
N TRP A 58 2.70 -6.94 -0.44
CA TRP A 58 2.39 -7.57 -1.72
C TRP A 58 3.24 -6.99 -2.86
N TYR A 59 3.31 -5.66 -2.99
CA TYR A 59 4.02 -4.98 -4.07
C TYR A 59 5.51 -5.33 -4.14
N TYR A 60 6.19 -5.34 -3.00
CA TYR A 60 7.64 -5.53 -2.93
C TYR A 60 8.06 -7.00 -2.83
N ASP A 61 7.26 -7.84 -2.17
CA ASP A 61 7.71 -9.18 -1.75
C ASP A 61 6.88 -10.33 -2.33
N ALA A 62 5.59 -10.14 -2.63
CA ALA A 62 4.69 -11.24 -3.04
C ALA A 62 4.17 -11.16 -4.49
N ALA A 63 4.31 -10.01 -5.15
CA ALA A 63 3.83 -9.83 -6.52
C ALA A 63 4.62 -10.71 -7.51
N PRO A 64 3.95 -11.41 -8.45
CA PRO A 64 4.60 -12.23 -9.46
C PRO A 64 5.63 -11.48 -10.33
N ASP A 65 6.73 -12.13 -10.69
CA ASP A 65 7.83 -11.50 -11.46
C ASP A 65 7.40 -10.98 -12.84
N ASN A 66 6.45 -11.65 -13.48
CA ASN A 66 5.87 -11.21 -14.76
C ASN A 66 5.11 -9.88 -14.61
N LEU A 67 4.43 -9.69 -13.47
CA LEU A 67 3.71 -8.46 -13.14
C LEU A 67 4.69 -7.35 -12.74
N ARG A 68 5.73 -7.66 -11.96
CA ARG A 68 6.75 -6.69 -11.52
C ARG A 68 7.50 -6.02 -12.67
N LYS A 69 7.64 -6.71 -13.81
CA LYS A 69 8.28 -6.17 -15.03
C LYS A 69 7.34 -5.29 -15.85
N HIS A 70 6.05 -5.25 -15.53
CA HIS A 70 5.08 -4.50 -16.31
C HIS A 70 5.20 -2.99 -16.02
N PRO A 71 5.27 -2.12 -17.06
CA PRO A 71 5.39 -0.67 -16.85
C PRO A 71 4.27 -0.09 -15.98
N GLY A 72 3.04 -0.59 -16.14
CA GLY A 72 1.90 -0.18 -15.33
C GLY A 72 2.04 -0.55 -13.86
N PHE A 73 2.71 -1.67 -13.54
CA PHE A 73 2.97 -2.05 -12.15
C PHE A 73 4.07 -1.18 -11.53
N ILE A 74 5.13 -0.90 -12.30
CA ILE A 74 6.22 0.00 -11.89
C ILE A 74 5.66 1.41 -11.60
N ALA A 75 4.75 1.91 -12.43
CA ALA A 75 4.16 3.23 -12.28
C ALA A 75 3.41 3.44 -10.95
N ILE A 76 2.86 2.37 -10.34
CA ILE A 76 2.14 2.45 -9.07
C ILE A 76 3.08 2.83 -7.91
N GLU A 77 4.37 2.50 -8.00
CA GLU A 77 5.32 2.72 -6.90
C GLU A 77 5.37 4.19 -6.47
N THR A 78 5.38 5.09 -7.45
CA THR A 78 5.49 6.54 -7.22
C THR A 78 4.30 7.04 -6.42
N GLU A 79 3.09 6.76 -6.90
CA GLU A 79 1.85 7.21 -6.24
C GLU A 79 1.69 6.60 -4.85
N HIS A 80 2.06 5.32 -4.70
CA HIS A 80 2.02 4.65 -3.41
C HIS A 80 2.98 5.28 -2.40
N LYS A 81 4.21 5.61 -2.80
CA LYS A 81 5.18 6.29 -1.93
C LYS A 81 4.71 7.67 -1.51
N ILE A 82 4.14 8.45 -2.44
CA ILE A 82 3.59 9.79 -2.14
C ILE A 82 2.48 9.70 -1.08
N CYS A 83 1.54 8.76 -1.26
CA CYS A 83 0.42 8.58 -0.34
C CYS A 83 0.91 8.21 1.08
N ILE A 84 1.89 7.31 1.16
CA ILE A 84 2.46 6.89 2.44
C ILE A 84 3.27 8.04 3.09
N ASP A 85 4.08 8.77 2.34
CA ASP A 85 4.87 9.86 2.90
C ASP A 85 3.99 11.00 3.42
N TRP A 86 2.85 11.25 2.77
CA TRP A 86 1.82 12.15 3.30
C TRP A 86 1.29 11.67 4.65
N GLN A 87 0.87 10.40 4.72
CA GLN A 87 0.36 9.80 5.95
C GLN A 87 1.38 9.87 7.09
N ARG A 88 2.66 9.57 6.82
CA ARG A 88 3.75 9.67 7.80
C ARG A 88 3.92 11.08 8.33
N SER A 89 3.84 12.08 7.45
CA SER A 89 3.92 13.50 7.82
C SER A 89 2.76 13.90 8.73
N CYS A 90 1.55 13.40 8.46
CA CYS A 90 0.38 13.64 9.31
C CYS A 90 0.55 13.01 10.70
N CYS A 91 0.96 11.74 10.79
CA CYS A 91 1.18 11.05 12.08
C CYS A 91 2.18 11.79 12.97
N LYS A 92 3.30 12.27 12.41
CA LYS A 92 4.32 13.03 13.17
C LYS A 92 3.84 14.38 13.69
N ARG A 93 2.81 14.97 13.05
CA ARG A 93 2.25 16.27 13.42
C ARG A 93 1.07 16.13 14.38
N SER A 94 0.50 14.94 14.52
CA SER A 94 -0.56 14.66 15.48
C SER A 94 0.02 14.63 16.89
N PRO A 95 -0.56 15.37 17.86
CA PRO A 95 -0.13 15.29 19.24
C PRO A 95 -0.37 13.88 19.79
N PRO A 96 0.48 13.37 20.70
CA PRO A 96 0.25 12.09 21.34
C PRO A 96 -1.10 12.11 22.06
N ALA A 97 -1.84 10.99 22.01
CA ALA A 97 -3.09 10.85 22.74
C ALA A 97 -2.83 11.15 24.23
N ALA A 98 -3.63 12.07 24.79
CA ALA A 98 -3.56 12.49 26.19
C ALA A 98 -4.00 11.37 27.15
#